data_AF-X0PI81-F1
#
_entry.id   AF-X0PI81-F1
#
_cell.length_a   1.000
_cell.length_b   1.000
_cell.length_c   1.000
_cell.angle_alpha   90.00
_cell.angle_beta   90.00
_cell.angle_gamma   90.00
#
_symmetry.space_group_name_H-M   'P 1'
#
loop_
_entity.id
_entity.type
_entity.pdbx_description
1 polymer ?
#
loop_
_entity_poly.entity_id
_entity_poly.type
_entity_poly.pdbx_seq_one_letter_code
_entity_poly.pdbx_strand_id
1 'polypeptide(L)'
;MQTSILGPAIRKLRQSKKMTQAELSRLTGFTQNTVSQHENGRRTLDEKAIAKYAQALGTTPQKLYDLFSDKRTPETSAIIDATVQKMTKLHPARQKNVYAYVRNQFEEQTNINNVINFPAKSDDSDDAEITLSSGRSTAAGAPIDGDYQDSNRTSMVMPRSEVPSGADEVVTIAGDSMEPDLKEGSQQFIHYQPVPDYNGQVVIVSIQDDFQDDGVTCKKFFRDGDQVRLASINPKYDDMIFSADRIRVIATVIPPFNRKPLNTNESDKGND
;
A
#
# COMPACT_ATOMS: atom_id res chain seq x y z
N MET A 1 -10.30 -2.53 -25.12
CA MET A 1 -9.54 -3.28 -26.15
C MET A 1 -8.55 -4.17 -25.42
N GLN A 2 -8.53 -5.48 -25.67
CA GLN A 2 -7.60 -6.39 -24.99
C GLN A 2 -6.20 -6.20 -25.58
N THR A 3 -5.27 -5.68 -24.79
CA THR A 3 -3.85 -5.55 -25.16
C THR A 3 -3.23 -6.95 -25.22
N SER A 4 -2.52 -7.26 -26.31
CA SER A 4 -1.88 -8.55 -26.47
C SER A 4 -0.75 -8.74 -25.45
N ILE A 5 -0.98 -9.59 -24.45
CA ILE A 5 -0.03 -9.79 -23.34
C ILE A 5 1.29 -10.43 -23.80
N LEU A 6 1.31 -11.21 -24.89
CA LEU A 6 2.48 -11.99 -25.30
C LEU A 6 3.50 -11.25 -26.19
N GLY A 7 3.17 -10.07 -26.71
CA GLY A 7 4.05 -9.30 -27.60
C GLY A 7 5.46 -9.09 -27.06
N PRO A 8 5.63 -8.61 -25.81
CA PRO A 8 6.93 -8.42 -25.20
C PRO A 8 7.77 -9.71 -25.06
N ALA A 9 7.13 -10.85 -24.77
CA ALA A 9 7.82 -12.14 -24.65
C ALA A 9 8.36 -12.61 -26.00
N ILE A 10 7.58 -12.45 -27.07
CA ILE A 10 8.00 -12.74 -28.45
C ILE A 10 9.21 -11.87 -28.82
N ARG A 11 9.16 -10.57 -28.51
CA ARG A 11 10.27 -9.64 -28.76
C ARG A 11 11.54 -10.04 -28.02
N LYS A 12 11.44 -10.35 -26.73
CA LYS A 12 12.57 -10.76 -25.88
C LYS A 12 13.23 -12.03 -26.43
N LEU A 13 12.44 -13.04 -26.77
CA LEU A 13 12.95 -14.31 -27.31
C LEU A 13 13.56 -14.16 -28.71
N ARG A 14 12.99 -13.30 -29.56
CA ARG A 14 13.58 -12.95 -30.85
C ARG A 14 14.95 -12.30 -30.67
N GLN A 15 15.06 -11.33 -29.76
CA GLN A 15 16.31 -10.61 -29.48
C GLN A 15 17.37 -11.53 -28.87
N SER A 16 17.00 -12.45 -27.97
CA SER A 16 17.96 -13.41 -27.39
C SER A 16 18.53 -14.37 -28.45
N LYS A 17 17.78 -14.60 -29.53
CA LYS A 17 18.24 -15.36 -30.71
C LYS A 17 18.96 -14.50 -31.76
N LYS A 18 19.20 -13.22 -31.47
CA LYS A 18 19.83 -12.24 -32.38
C LYS A 18 19.11 -12.08 -33.72
N MET A 19 17.79 -12.33 -33.74
CA MET A 19 16.98 -12.23 -34.94
C MET A 19 16.39 -10.82 -35.10
N THR A 20 16.32 -10.31 -36.32
CA THR A 20 15.61 -9.08 -36.68
C THR A 20 14.11 -9.33 -36.86
N GLN A 21 13.29 -8.28 -36.82
CA GLN A 21 11.86 -8.40 -37.11
C GLN A 21 11.61 -8.86 -38.56
N ALA A 22 12.50 -8.51 -39.49
CA ALA A 22 12.43 -8.95 -40.88
C ALA A 22 12.78 -10.44 -41.06
N GLU A 23 13.64 -11.00 -40.20
CA GLU A 23 13.91 -12.44 -40.21
C GLU A 23 12.76 -13.22 -39.56
N LEU A 24 12.21 -12.72 -38.45
CA LEU A 24 11.05 -13.35 -37.82
C LEU A 24 9.80 -13.28 -38.73
N SER A 25 9.64 -12.21 -39.52
CA SER A 25 8.55 -12.08 -40.47
C SER A 25 8.61 -13.17 -41.55
N ARG A 26 9.80 -13.46 -42.09
CA ARG A 26 10.02 -14.55 -43.06
C ARG A 26 9.66 -15.92 -42.51
N LEU A 27 9.97 -16.20 -41.25
CA LEU A 27 9.68 -17.50 -40.62
C LEU A 27 8.21 -17.69 -40.24
N THR A 28 7.53 -16.60 -39.85
CA THR A 28 6.13 -16.64 -39.41
C THR A 28 5.13 -16.46 -40.56
N GLY A 29 5.59 -15.93 -41.69
CA GLY A 29 4.74 -15.53 -42.82
C GLY A 29 3.95 -14.23 -42.58
N PHE A 30 4.23 -13.51 -41.50
CA PHE A 30 3.67 -12.19 -41.25
C PHE A 30 4.50 -11.11 -41.95
N THR A 31 3.93 -9.92 -42.18
CA THR A 31 4.74 -8.77 -42.61
C THR A 31 5.59 -8.25 -41.45
N GLN A 32 6.73 -7.62 -41.74
CA GLN A 32 7.57 -7.00 -40.70
C GLN A 32 6.78 -5.99 -39.85
N ASN A 33 5.91 -5.20 -40.49
CA ASN A 33 5.02 -4.28 -39.78
C ASN A 33 4.08 -5.04 -38.82
N THR A 34 3.47 -6.15 -39.26
CA THR A 34 2.60 -6.98 -38.40
C THR A 34 3.36 -7.54 -37.20
N VAL A 35 4.58 -8.06 -37.41
CA VAL A 35 5.45 -8.51 -36.32
C VAL A 35 5.72 -7.39 -35.33
N SER A 36 6.04 -6.18 -35.81
CA SER A 36 6.24 -5.02 -34.94
C SER A 36 4.99 -4.63 -34.16
N GLN A 37 3.82 -4.63 -34.79
CA GLN A 37 2.55 -4.31 -34.12
C GLN A 37 2.18 -5.36 -33.04
N HIS A 38 2.44 -6.64 -33.31
CA HIS A 38 2.25 -7.72 -32.34
C HIS A 38 3.23 -7.62 -31.17
N GLU A 39 4.53 -7.42 -31.44
CA GLU A 39 5.56 -7.29 -30.40
C GLU A 39 5.31 -6.10 -29.45
N ASN A 40 4.74 -5.02 -29.97
CA ASN A 40 4.45 -3.81 -29.20
C ASN A 40 3.02 -3.78 -28.63
N GLY A 41 2.25 -4.88 -28.75
CA GLY A 41 0.91 -4.99 -28.18
C GLY A 41 -0.17 -4.13 -28.85
N ARG A 42 0.14 -3.49 -29.99
CA ARG A 42 -0.78 -2.64 -30.77
C ARG A 42 -1.79 -3.42 -31.59
N ARG A 43 -1.60 -4.75 -31.70
CA ARG A 43 -2.55 -5.68 -32.33
C ARG A 43 -2.64 -6.96 -31.52
N THR A 44 -3.86 -7.49 -31.39
CA THR A 44 -4.15 -8.75 -30.71
C THR A 44 -3.53 -9.94 -31.43
N LEU A 45 -2.95 -10.86 -30.65
CA LEU A 45 -2.48 -12.16 -31.13
C LEU A 45 -3.60 -13.17 -30.92
N ASP A 46 -4.03 -13.83 -31.99
CA ASP A 46 -4.91 -15.00 -31.88
C ASP A 46 -4.08 -16.27 -31.64
N GLU A 47 -4.77 -17.36 -31.28
CA GLU A 47 -4.14 -18.65 -30.97
C GLU A 47 -3.28 -19.18 -32.14
N LYS A 48 -3.74 -18.98 -33.38
CA LYS A 48 -3.00 -19.36 -34.59
C LYS A 48 -1.72 -18.56 -34.76
N ALA A 49 -1.74 -17.25 -34.51
CA ALA A 49 -0.56 -16.42 -34.55
C ALA A 49 0.44 -16.82 -33.46
N ILE A 50 -0.03 -17.10 -32.24
CA ILE A 50 0.81 -17.56 -31.13
C ILE A 50 1.53 -18.86 -31.52
N ALA A 51 0.81 -19.85 -32.08
CA ALA A 51 1.40 -21.09 -32.55
C ALA A 51 2.48 -20.87 -33.62
N LYS A 52 2.24 -19.96 -34.58
CA LYS A 52 3.24 -19.59 -35.60
C LYS A 52 4.49 -18.97 -35.01
N TYR A 53 4.36 -18.06 -34.03
CA TYR A 53 5.52 -17.48 -33.35
C TYR A 53 6.28 -18.52 -32.53
N ALA A 54 5.58 -19.40 -31.81
CA ALA A 54 6.21 -20.45 -31.04
C ALA A 54 7.04 -21.37 -31.94
N GLN A 55 6.48 -21.82 -33.06
CA GLN A 55 7.18 -22.62 -34.05
C GLN A 55 8.39 -21.88 -34.64
N ALA A 56 8.21 -20.65 -35.10
CA ALA A 56 9.28 -19.85 -35.71
C ALA A 56 10.44 -19.56 -34.76
N LEU A 57 10.15 -19.42 -33.45
CA LEU A 57 11.14 -19.17 -32.41
C LEU A 57 11.70 -20.47 -31.81
N GLY A 58 11.23 -21.64 -32.24
CA GLY A 58 11.65 -22.94 -31.71
C GLY A 58 11.33 -23.10 -30.22
N THR A 59 10.11 -22.73 -29.84
CA THR A 59 9.58 -22.81 -28.46
C THR A 59 8.14 -23.33 -28.50
N THR A 60 7.49 -23.43 -27.33
CA THR A 60 6.06 -23.77 -27.23
C THR A 60 5.21 -22.54 -26.90
N PRO A 61 3.91 -22.52 -27.26
CA PRO A 61 3.00 -21.46 -26.81
C PRO A 61 3.03 -21.28 -25.29
N GLN A 62 3.02 -22.39 -24.53
CA GLN A 62 3.12 -22.35 -23.07
C GLN A 62 4.39 -21.63 -22.60
N LYS A 63 5.54 -21.94 -23.20
CA LYS A 63 6.80 -21.30 -22.82
C LYS A 63 6.81 -19.80 -23.15
N LEU A 64 6.07 -19.34 -24.16
CA LEU A 64 5.86 -17.90 -24.41
C LEU A 64 5.01 -17.24 -23.31
N TYR A 65 3.98 -17.92 -22.79
CA TYR A 65 3.21 -17.46 -21.62
C TYR A 65 4.06 -17.43 -20.34
N ASP A 66 4.94 -18.41 -20.16
CA ASP A 66 5.86 -18.46 -19.02
C ASP A 66 6.89 -17.31 -19.10
N LEU A 67 7.45 -17.06 -20.29
CA LEU A 67 8.39 -15.95 -20.54
C LEU A 67 7.74 -14.56 -20.43
N PHE A 68 6.41 -14.47 -20.61
CA PHE A 68 5.66 -13.28 -20.27
C PHE A 68 5.48 -13.13 -18.75
N SER A 69 5.26 -14.25 -18.06
CA SER A 69 5.12 -14.31 -16.60
C SER A 69 6.42 -14.01 -15.85
N ASP A 70 7.56 -14.03 -16.56
CA ASP A 70 8.95 -13.84 -16.12
C ASP A 70 9.28 -12.44 -15.57
N LYS A 71 8.28 -11.61 -15.25
CA LYS A 71 8.43 -10.50 -14.29
C LYS A 71 8.22 -10.94 -12.83
N ARG A 72 7.84 -12.19 -12.61
CA ARG A 72 7.61 -12.76 -11.28
C ARG A 72 8.78 -13.65 -10.92
N THR A 73 9.46 -13.37 -9.82
CA THR A 73 10.39 -14.36 -9.27
C THR A 73 9.58 -15.60 -8.85
N PRO A 74 10.20 -16.79 -8.72
CA PRO A 74 9.52 -17.98 -8.19
C PRO A 74 8.79 -17.69 -6.87
N GLU A 75 9.36 -16.82 -6.04
CA GLU A 75 8.76 -16.33 -4.80
C GLU A 75 7.53 -15.46 -5.05
N THR A 76 7.58 -14.50 -5.98
CA THR A 76 6.42 -13.66 -6.33
C THR A 76 5.27 -14.49 -6.93
N SER A 77 5.59 -15.48 -7.78
CA SER A 77 4.57 -16.40 -8.34
C SER A 77 3.91 -17.24 -7.26
N ALA A 78 4.68 -17.79 -6.31
CA ALA A 78 4.13 -18.57 -5.21
C ALA A 78 3.20 -17.74 -4.30
N ILE A 79 3.56 -16.48 -4.01
CA ILE A 79 2.73 -15.57 -3.22
C ILE A 79 1.42 -15.26 -3.94
N ILE A 80 1.48 -14.95 -5.24
CA ILE A 80 0.28 -14.64 -6.04
C ILE A 80 -0.65 -15.84 -6.07
N ASP A 81 -0.14 -17.02 -6.38
CA ASP A 81 -0.95 -18.24 -6.49
C ASP A 81 -1.59 -18.59 -5.14
N ALA A 82 -0.83 -18.52 -4.05
CA ALA A 82 -1.33 -18.75 -2.70
C ALA A 82 -2.38 -17.70 -2.28
N THR A 83 -2.24 -16.46 -2.75
CA THR A 83 -3.19 -15.37 -2.48
C THR A 83 -4.50 -15.59 -3.24
N VAL A 84 -4.43 -15.91 -4.53
CA VAL A 84 -5.59 -16.24 -5.36
C VAL A 84 -6.34 -17.44 -4.77
N GLN A 85 -5.63 -18.50 -4.40
CA GLN A 85 -6.24 -19.68 -3.79
C GLN A 85 -7.00 -19.34 -2.51
N LYS A 86 -6.43 -18.52 -1.61
CA LYS A 86 -7.12 -18.09 -0.37
C LYS A 86 -8.30 -17.16 -0.66
N MET A 87 -8.15 -16.23 -1.60
CA MET A 87 -9.18 -15.28 -2.00
C MET A 87 -10.47 -15.97 -2.47
N THR A 88 -10.35 -17.05 -3.24
CA THR A 88 -11.53 -17.82 -3.70
C THR A 88 -12.31 -18.48 -2.57
N LYS A 89 -11.68 -18.73 -1.41
CA LYS A 89 -12.30 -19.36 -0.24
C LYS A 89 -12.92 -18.35 0.73
N LEU A 90 -12.65 -17.05 0.57
CA LEU A 90 -13.22 -16.01 1.42
C LEU A 90 -14.68 -15.73 1.08
N HIS A 91 -15.47 -15.32 2.08
CA HIS A 91 -16.82 -14.80 1.84
C HIS A 91 -16.78 -13.50 1.01
N PRO A 92 -17.85 -13.18 0.24
CA PRO A 92 -17.88 -12.02 -0.65
C PRO A 92 -17.55 -10.68 0.02
N ALA A 93 -18.00 -10.47 1.28
CA ALA A 93 -17.67 -9.27 2.03
C ALA A 93 -16.16 -9.13 2.28
N ARG A 94 -15.47 -10.24 2.63
CA ARG A 94 -14.02 -10.25 2.86
C ARG A 94 -13.22 -10.16 1.56
N GLN A 95 -13.75 -10.69 0.47
CA GLN A 95 -13.17 -10.51 -0.86
C GLN A 95 -13.13 -9.02 -1.24
N LYS A 96 -14.21 -8.27 -0.99
CA LYS A 96 -14.22 -6.81 -1.24
C LYS A 96 -13.12 -6.08 -0.46
N ASN A 97 -12.85 -6.47 0.78
CA ASN A 97 -11.79 -5.87 1.60
C ASN A 97 -10.40 -6.12 1.01
N VAL A 98 -10.10 -7.37 0.62
CA VAL A 98 -8.83 -7.71 -0.04
C VAL A 98 -8.67 -6.94 -1.35
N TYR A 99 -9.75 -6.82 -2.13
CA TYR A 99 -9.73 -6.04 -3.37
C TYR A 99 -9.45 -4.55 -3.10
N ALA A 100 -10.08 -3.95 -2.09
CA ALA A 100 -9.83 -2.56 -1.71
C ALA A 100 -8.36 -2.33 -1.33
N TYR A 101 -7.79 -3.23 -0.52
CA TYR A 101 -6.36 -3.17 -0.15
C TYR A 101 -5.44 -3.28 -1.37
N VAL A 102 -5.66 -4.28 -2.24
CA VAL A 102 -4.88 -4.46 -3.47
C VAL A 102 -5.01 -3.24 -4.40
N ARG A 103 -6.22 -2.67 -4.52
CA ARG A 103 -6.46 -1.46 -5.31
C ARG A 103 -5.66 -0.29 -4.77
N ASN A 104 -5.71 -0.03 -3.47
CA ASN A 104 -4.97 1.08 -2.85
C ASN A 104 -3.45 0.90 -3.02
N GLN A 105 -2.93 -0.31 -2.78
CA GLN A 105 -1.50 -0.61 -3.00
C GLN A 105 -1.09 -0.45 -4.47
N PHE A 106 -1.97 -0.79 -5.42
CA PHE A 106 -1.72 -0.58 -6.84
C PHE A 106 -1.79 0.92 -7.22
N GLU A 107 -2.75 1.65 -6.67
CA GLU A 107 -2.85 3.10 -6.81
C GLU A 107 -1.61 3.78 -6.24
N GLU A 108 -1.12 3.41 -5.06
CA GLU A 108 0.15 3.88 -4.46
C GLU A 108 1.34 3.63 -5.39
N GLN A 109 1.47 2.41 -5.94
CA GLN A 109 2.54 2.08 -6.90
C GLN A 109 2.46 2.89 -8.21
N THR A 110 1.25 3.27 -8.63
CA THR A 110 1.01 3.95 -9.91
C THR A 110 0.97 5.48 -9.78
N ASN A 111 0.63 6.01 -8.60
CA ASN A 111 0.62 7.44 -8.27
C ASN A 111 1.99 8.01 -7.91
N ILE A 112 3.08 7.21 -7.92
CA ILE A 112 4.46 7.73 -7.88
C ILE A 112 4.69 8.77 -9.01
N ASN A 113 3.93 8.68 -10.12
CA ASN A 113 4.03 9.60 -11.26
C ASN A 113 2.98 10.71 -11.32
N ASN A 114 2.08 10.85 -10.33
CA ASN A 114 1.04 11.89 -10.37
C ASN A 114 1.25 12.93 -9.28
N VAL A 115 2.14 13.85 -9.63
CA VAL A 115 2.38 15.18 -9.05
C VAL A 115 1.07 15.80 -8.56
N ILE A 116 0.93 16.01 -7.25
CA ILE A 116 0.11 17.11 -6.76
C ILE A 116 0.84 18.38 -7.18
N ASN A 117 0.24 19.09 -8.13
CA ASN A 117 0.69 20.37 -8.63
C ASN A 117 0.55 21.43 -7.51
N PHE A 118 1.62 21.66 -6.76
CA PHE A 118 1.84 22.88 -5.98
C PHE A 118 2.97 23.69 -6.63
N PRO A 119 2.90 25.03 -6.60
CA PRO A 119 3.60 25.89 -7.54
C PRO A 119 5.12 25.74 -7.41
N ALA A 120 5.76 25.72 -8.57
CA ALA A 120 7.16 25.41 -8.82
C ALA A 120 8.16 26.10 -7.89
N LYS A 121 9.13 25.33 -7.40
CA LYS A 121 10.58 25.41 -7.70
C LYS A 121 11.33 24.31 -6.93
N SER A 122 11.74 23.26 -7.64
CA SER A 122 13.15 22.95 -7.99
C SER A 122 13.94 22.34 -6.83
N ASP A 123 14.04 21.01 -6.75
CA ASP A 123 15.18 20.25 -7.27
C ASP A 123 15.04 18.77 -6.85
N ASP A 124 15.45 17.89 -7.75
CA ASP A 124 15.55 16.45 -7.54
C ASP A 124 16.51 16.15 -6.37
N SER A 125 15.97 15.72 -5.24
CA SER A 125 16.73 14.86 -4.32
C SER A 125 15.76 13.99 -3.52
N ASP A 126 16.07 12.69 -3.45
CA ASP A 126 15.51 11.76 -2.47
C ASP A 126 15.81 12.19 -1.00
N ASP A 127 16.57 13.29 -0.85
CA ASP A 127 16.95 13.99 0.37
C ASP A 127 16.02 15.17 0.72
N ALA A 128 14.93 15.39 -0.01
CA ALA A 128 13.99 16.46 0.31
C ALA A 128 13.36 16.20 1.70
N GLU A 129 13.74 17.02 2.68
CA GLU A 129 13.23 16.95 4.03
C GLU A 129 11.77 17.45 4.10
N ILE A 130 10.88 16.66 4.70
CA ILE A 130 9.52 17.06 5.03
C ILE A 130 9.37 17.21 6.55
N THR A 131 8.71 18.29 6.95
CA THR A 131 8.36 18.53 8.35
C THR A 131 6.97 17.97 8.64
N LEU A 132 6.88 17.03 9.58
CA LEU A 132 5.63 16.50 10.11
C LEU A 132 5.41 16.97 11.54
N SER A 133 4.16 17.14 11.93
CA SER A 133 3.80 17.29 13.35
C SER A 133 4.07 15.95 14.06
N SER A 134 4.65 16.03 15.26
CA SER A 134 4.97 14.88 16.11
C SER A 134 4.83 15.26 17.59
N GLY A 135 4.63 14.27 18.47
CA GLY A 135 4.59 14.45 19.92
C GLY A 135 3.26 14.11 20.60
N ARG A 136 2.23 13.71 19.84
CA ARG A 136 0.94 13.29 20.41
C ARG A 136 0.96 11.81 20.78
N SER A 137 0.49 11.50 22.00
CA SER A 137 0.36 10.12 22.49
C SER A 137 -1.10 9.66 22.42
N THR A 138 -1.28 8.35 22.24
CA THR A 138 -2.58 7.71 21.95
C THR A 138 -3.33 7.20 23.19
N ALA A 139 -2.95 7.58 24.41
CA ALA A 139 -3.57 7.13 25.66
C ALA A 139 -4.35 8.25 26.39
N ALA A 140 -5.25 7.84 27.28
CA ALA A 140 -6.07 8.67 28.16
C ALA A 140 -5.19 9.61 29.02
N GLY A 141 -5.07 10.84 28.56
CA GLY A 141 -4.25 11.88 29.18
C GLY A 141 -4.24 13.11 28.28
N ALA A 142 -5.21 14.00 28.54
CA ALA A 142 -5.61 15.18 27.79
C ALA A 142 -6.35 14.91 26.46
N PRO A 143 -7.55 15.49 26.27
CA PRO A 143 -8.23 15.50 24.98
C PRO A 143 -7.27 15.97 23.87
N ILE A 144 -7.52 15.53 22.64
CA ILE A 144 -7.06 16.25 21.44
C ILE A 144 -7.90 17.54 21.34
N ASP A 145 -7.90 18.36 22.39
CA ASP A 145 -8.38 19.72 22.35
C ASP A 145 -7.23 20.57 21.82
N GLY A 146 -7.52 21.30 20.75
CA GLY A 146 -6.55 22.06 19.96
C GLY A 146 -5.75 23.10 20.74
N ASP A 147 -6.15 23.42 21.97
CA ASP A 147 -5.63 24.58 22.70
C ASP A 147 -4.60 24.23 23.79
N TYR A 148 -4.59 22.99 24.32
CA TYR A 148 -3.66 22.59 25.40
C TYR A 148 -2.39 21.86 24.93
N GLN A 149 -2.37 21.32 23.70
CA GLN A 149 -1.19 20.60 23.17
C GLN A 149 -0.33 21.42 22.20
N ASP A 150 -0.64 22.71 21.98
CA ASP A 150 0.17 23.57 21.09
C ASP A 150 1.58 23.86 21.66
N SER A 151 1.81 23.62 22.96
CA SER A 151 3.11 23.81 23.61
C SER A 151 4.11 22.65 23.44
N ASN A 152 3.66 21.46 23.05
CA ASN A 152 4.50 20.25 22.87
C ASN A 152 4.53 19.72 21.42
N ARG A 153 3.94 20.44 20.46
CA ARG A 153 4.06 20.11 19.03
C ARG A 153 5.52 20.21 18.63
N THR A 154 6.15 19.06 18.45
CA THR A 154 7.51 18.99 17.92
C THR A 154 7.40 18.80 16.43
N SER A 155 8.23 19.53 15.68
CA SER A 155 8.39 19.32 14.25
C SER A 155 9.43 18.23 14.07
N MET A 156 9.05 17.14 13.40
CA MET A 156 9.98 16.09 13.03
C MET A 156 10.34 16.25 11.56
N VAL A 157 11.63 16.36 11.28
CA VAL A 157 12.16 16.50 9.92
C VAL A 157 12.62 15.14 9.45
N MET A 158 12.05 14.64 8.36
CA MET A 158 12.39 13.34 7.80
C MET A 158 12.55 13.38 6.29
N PRO A 159 13.35 12.48 5.68
CA PRO A 159 13.41 12.36 4.24
C PRO A 159 12.01 12.04 3.68
N ARG A 160 11.59 12.75 2.63
CA ARG A 160 10.30 12.52 1.98
C ARG A 160 10.13 11.08 1.50
N SER A 161 11.23 10.41 1.13
CA SER A 161 11.27 9.00 0.75
C SER A 161 10.86 8.04 1.88
N GLU A 162 10.99 8.45 3.15
CA GLU A 162 10.60 7.66 4.31
C GLU A 162 9.15 7.89 4.75
N VAL A 163 8.52 8.98 4.30
CA VAL A 163 7.15 9.35 4.69
C VAL A 163 6.13 8.74 3.73
N PRO A 164 5.21 7.88 4.21
CA PRO A 164 4.12 7.36 3.38
C PRO A 164 3.28 8.49 2.76
N SER A 165 2.83 8.27 1.52
CA SER A 165 1.86 9.18 0.89
C SER A 165 0.57 9.22 1.72
N GLY A 166 0.05 10.43 1.96
CA GLY A 166 -1.15 10.64 2.80
C GLY A 166 -0.90 10.62 4.31
N ALA A 167 0.35 10.48 4.77
CA ALA A 167 0.66 10.67 6.18
C ALA A 167 0.49 12.15 6.56
N ASP A 168 -0.39 12.40 7.52
CA ASP A 168 -0.65 13.74 8.05
C ASP A 168 0.20 14.03 9.29
N GLU A 169 0.39 13.01 10.14
CA GLU A 169 1.06 13.17 11.43
C GLU A 169 1.77 11.88 11.87
N VAL A 170 2.72 12.01 12.79
CA VAL A 170 3.31 10.89 13.51
C VAL A 170 2.87 10.92 14.97
N VAL A 171 2.31 9.80 15.44
CA VAL A 171 1.85 9.62 16.82
C VAL A 171 2.66 8.54 17.53
N THR A 172 2.77 8.67 18.84
CA THR A 172 3.38 7.65 19.70
C THR A 172 2.32 6.71 20.24
N ILE A 173 2.51 5.40 20.03
CA ILE A 173 1.64 4.36 20.57
C ILE A 173 1.87 4.25 22.07
N ALA A 174 0.80 4.37 22.86
CA ALA A 174 0.84 4.26 24.30
C ALA A 174 0.13 2.98 24.77
N GLY A 175 0.74 2.28 25.73
CA GLY A 175 0.31 0.97 26.22
C GLY A 175 0.60 -0.19 25.26
N ASP A 176 0.53 -1.42 25.77
CA ASP A 176 0.86 -2.66 25.05
C ASP A 176 -0.35 -3.30 24.35
N SER A 177 -1.52 -2.64 24.33
CA SER A 177 -2.78 -3.23 23.84
C SER A 177 -2.77 -3.64 22.37
N MET A 178 -1.82 -3.12 21.59
CA MET A 178 -1.66 -3.39 20.16
C MET A 178 -0.38 -4.21 19.85
N GLU A 179 0.28 -4.75 20.87
CA GLU A 179 1.39 -5.68 20.69
C GLU A 179 0.95 -7.05 20.14
N PRO A 180 1.82 -7.76 19.40
CA PRO A 180 3.22 -7.43 19.10
C PRO A 180 3.41 -6.48 17.90
N ASP A 181 2.35 -6.27 17.12
CA ASP A 181 2.43 -5.56 15.84
C ASP A 181 2.71 -4.06 16.02
N LEU A 182 2.22 -3.47 17.12
CA LEU A 182 2.45 -2.08 17.50
C LEU A 182 2.95 -2.03 18.95
N LYS A 183 4.26 -1.86 19.10
CA LYS A 183 4.89 -1.79 20.42
C LYS A 183 4.59 -0.48 21.13
N GLU A 184 4.49 -0.56 22.45
CA GLU A 184 4.45 0.63 23.29
C GLU A 184 5.69 1.51 23.03
N GLY A 185 5.46 2.83 22.93
CA GLY A 185 6.50 3.81 22.61
C GLY A 185 6.88 3.87 21.12
N SER A 186 6.34 3.00 20.27
CA SER A 186 6.62 3.07 18.83
C SER A 186 5.92 4.27 18.18
N GLN A 187 6.58 4.88 17.19
CA GLN A 187 6.03 5.96 16.39
C GLN A 187 5.34 5.42 15.14
N GLN A 188 4.14 5.93 14.83
CA GLN A 188 3.35 5.51 13.68
C GLN A 188 2.81 6.70 12.90
N PHE A 189 2.81 6.58 11.57
CA PHE A 189 2.14 7.54 10.72
C PHE A 189 0.63 7.33 10.77
N ILE A 190 -0.11 8.43 10.78
CA ILE A 190 -1.56 8.41 10.70
C ILE A 190 -2.05 9.23 9.50
N HIS A 191 -3.23 8.85 9.01
CA HIS A 191 -4.02 9.64 8.07
C HIS A 191 -5.33 10.06 8.76
N TYR A 192 -5.61 11.36 8.78
CA TYR A 192 -6.84 11.90 9.35
C TYR A 192 -8.03 11.55 8.46
N GLN A 193 -8.83 10.59 8.93
CA GLN A 193 -10.09 10.22 8.27
C GLN A 193 -11.13 9.78 9.30
N PRO A 194 -12.40 10.21 9.15
CA PRO A 194 -13.47 9.93 10.12
C PRO A 194 -14.11 8.55 9.94
N VAL A 195 -13.78 7.84 8.86
CA VAL A 195 -14.36 6.53 8.52
C VAL A 195 -13.24 5.57 8.12
N PRO A 196 -13.14 4.40 8.75
CA PRO A 196 -12.18 3.38 8.33
C PRO A 196 -12.58 2.76 6.98
N ASP A 197 -11.61 2.42 6.16
CA ASP A 197 -11.79 1.80 4.84
C ASP A 197 -12.38 0.39 4.94
N TYR A 198 -12.06 -0.33 6.01
CA TYR A 198 -12.52 -1.70 6.23
C TYR A 198 -12.55 -2.09 7.72
N ASN A 199 -13.41 -3.04 8.04
CA ASN A 199 -13.44 -3.69 9.35
C ASN A 199 -12.13 -4.44 9.62
N GLY A 200 -11.55 -4.19 10.78
CA GLY A 200 -10.26 -4.67 11.24
C GLY A 200 -9.10 -3.71 10.99
N GLN A 201 -9.34 -2.55 10.35
CA GLN A 201 -8.32 -1.51 10.22
C GLN A 201 -7.94 -0.96 11.59
N VAL A 202 -6.66 -0.65 11.78
CA VAL A 202 -6.16 -0.04 13.01
C VAL A 202 -6.40 1.46 12.97
N VAL A 203 -7.01 1.98 14.02
CA VAL A 203 -7.47 3.37 14.08
C VAL A 203 -7.16 4.00 15.42
N ILE A 204 -7.09 5.32 15.42
CA ILE A 204 -7.16 6.15 16.62
C ILE A 204 -8.61 6.59 16.79
N VAL A 205 -9.23 6.21 17.90
CA VAL A 205 -10.61 6.57 18.25
C VAL A 205 -10.66 7.33 19.56
N SER A 206 -11.62 8.26 19.65
CA SER A 206 -12.09 8.82 20.92
C SER A 206 -13.38 8.10 21.32
N ILE A 207 -13.42 7.69 22.58
CA ILE A 207 -14.58 7.04 23.21
C ILE A 207 -15.21 8.07 24.14
N GLN A 208 -16.48 8.40 23.89
CA GLN A 208 -17.28 9.23 24.80
C GLN A 208 -17.84 8.33 25.90
N ASP A 209 -17.43 8.57 27.15
CA ASP A 209 -17.96 7.88 28.32
C ASP A 209 -18.37 8.88 29.40
N ASP A 210 -19.54 8.67 29.99
CA ASP A 210 -20.14 9.59 30.96
C ASP A 210 -19.38 9.63 32.30
N PHE A 211 -18.47 8.66 32.52
CA PHE A 211 -17.79 8.42 33.80
C PHE A 211 -16.25 8.43 33.72
N GLN A 212 -15.67 8.69 32.55
CA GLN A 212 -14.22 8.75 32.33
C GLN A 212 -13.92 9.79 31.25
N ASP A 213 -12.85 10.58 31.44
CA ASP A 213 -12.37 11.55 30.45
C ASP A 213 -12.33 10.92 29.04
N ASP A 214 -12.67 11.69 28.01
CA ASP A 214 -12.67 11.29 26.60
C ASP A 214 -11.38 10.52 26.25
N GLY A 215 -11.49 9.19 26.28
CA GLY A 215 -10.35 8.30 26.15
C GLY A 215 -9.98 8.16 24.68
N VAL A 216 -8.87 8.74 24.25
CA VAL A 216 -8.27 8.40 22.96
C VAL A 216 -7.55 7.06 23.09
N THR A 217 -7.76 6.15 22.13
CA THR A 217 -7.09 4.84 22.12
C THR A 217 -6.82 4.35 20.70
N CYS A 218 -5.80 3.49 20.56
CA CYS A 218 -5.48 2.78 19.33
C CYS A 218 -6.03 1.35 19.39
N LYS A 219 -6.90 0.97 18.44
CA LYS A 219 -7.56 -0.36 18.37
C LYS A 219 -7.86 -0.76 16.92
N LYS A 220 -8.13 -2.05 16.69
CA LYS A 220 -8.77 -2.52 15.45
C LYS A 220 -10.26 -2.20 15.49
N PHE A 221 -10.76 -1.51 14.48
CA PHE A 221 -12.15 -1.07 14.41
C PHE A 221 -13.03 -2.06 13.64
N PHE A 222 -14.15 -2.45 14.22
CA PHE A 222 -15.17 -3.24 13.54
C PHE A 222 -16.54 -2.60 13.77
N ARG A 223 -17.30 -2.37 12.71
CA ARG A 223 -18.68 -1.89 12.79
C ARG A 223 -19.64 -2.92 12.22
N ASP A 224 -20.72 -3.15 12.96
CA ASP A 224 -21.88 -3.93 12.54
C ASP A 224 -23.15 -3.14 12.89
N GLY A 225 -23.73 -2.46 11.91
CA GLY A 225 -24.86 -1.56 12.10
C GLY A 225 -24.55 -0.42 13.08
N ASP A 226 -25.25 -0.42 14.21
CA ASP A 226 -25.13 0.56 15.28
C ASP A 226 -24.17 0.14 16.41
N GLN A 227 -23.56 -1.04 16.27
CA GLN A 227 -22.57 -1.54 17.21
C GLN A 227 -21.16 -1.38 16.65
N VAL A 228 -20.26 -0.86 17.48
CA VAL A 228 -18.82 -0.80 17.21
C VAL A 228 -18.11 -1.72 18.20
N ARG A 229 -17.24 -2.57 17.67
CA ARG A 229 -16.32 -3.40 18.43
C ARG A 229 -14.89 -2.92 18.18
N LEU A 230 -14.21 -2.57 19.26
CA LEU A 230 -12.80 -2.20 19.27
C LEU A 230 -12.00 -3.38 19.81
N ALA A 231 -11.14 -3.95 18.97
CA ALA A 231 -10.34 -5.11 19.34
C ALA A 231 -8.86 -4.76 19.49
N SER A 232 -8.24 -5.32 20.51
CA SER A 232 -6.79 -5.28 20.68
C SER A 232 -6.10 -6.29 19.76
N ILE A 233 -4.83 -6.03 19.40
CA ILE A 233 -3.98 -7.07 18.79
C ILE A 233 -3.45 -7.99 19.89
N ASN A 234 -3.15 -7.41 21.06
CA ASN A 234 -2.66 -8.12 22.22
C ASN A 234 -3.79 -8.93 22.86
N PRO A 235 -3.70 -10.28 22.88
CA PRO A 235 -4.76 -11.15 23.39
C PRO A 235 -5.04 -11.02 24.90
N LYS A 236 -4.19 -10.30 25.66
CA LYS A 236 -4.43 -10.01 27.08
C LYS A 236 -5.65 -9.11 27.32
N TYR A 237 -6.09 -8.41 26.29
CA TYR A 237 -7.17 -7.43 26.35
C TYR A 237 -8.41 -7.97 25.65
N ASP A 238 -9.54 -7.92 26.35
CA ASP A 238 -10.83 -8.26 25.78
C ASP A 238 -11.32 -7.18 24.81
N ASP A 239 -12.18 -7.59 23.88
CA ASP A 239 -12.83 -6.67 22.94
C ASP A 239 -13.78 -5.73 23.67
N MET A 240 -13.70 -4.45 23.33
CA MET A 240 -14.60 -3.42 23.87
C MET A 240 -15.75 -3.19 22.89
N ILE A 241 -16.98 -3.12 23.38
CA ILE A 241 -18.18 -3.00 22.56
C ILE A 241 -18.96 -1.77 22.97
N PHE A 242 -19.27 -0.91 22.00
CA PHE A 242 -19.94 0.35 22.19
C PHE A 242 -21.05 0.56 21.15
N SER A 243 -21.99 1.44 21.48
CA SER A 243 -22.88 2.04 20.48
C SER A 243 -22.07 2.98 19.58
N ALA A 244 -22.45 3.09 18.30
CA ALA A 244 -21.67 3.81 17.31
C ALA A 244 -21.65 5.33 17.53
N ASP A 245 -22.65 5.88 18.21
CA ASP A 245 -22.75 7.28 18.63
C ASP A 245 -21.69 7.66 19.68
N ARG A 246 -21.23 6.69 20.48
CA ARG A 246 -20.18 6.89 21.48
C ARG A 246 -18.76 6.87 20.92
N ILE A 247 -18.59 6.50 19.65
CA ILE A 247 -17.27 6.30 19.04
C ILE A 247 -17.04 7.32 17.93
N ARG A 248 -15.99 8.12 18.10
CA ARG A 248 -15.48 9.01 17.05
C ARG A 248 -14.13 8.49 16.56
N VAL A 249 -14.06 8.12 15.28
CA VAL A 249 -12.78 7.83 14.63
C VAL A 249 -12.09 9.16 14.30
N ILE A 250 -10.82 9.27 14.71
CA ILE A 250 -9.99 10.46 14.52
C ILE A 250 -9.09 10.26 13.30
N ALA A 251 -8.43 9.10 13.23
CA ALA A 251 -7.46 8.79 12.19
C ALA A 251 -7.29 7.29 11.99
N THR A 252 -6.75 6.88 10.85
CA THR A 252 -6.29 5.52 10.59
C THR A 252 -4.78 5.43 10.66
N VAL A 253 -4.26 4.32 11.19
CA VAL A 253 -2.82 4.06 11.26
C VAL A 253 -2.33 3.49 9.93
N ILE A 254 -1.27 4.08 9.37
CA ILE A 254 -0.69 3.69 8.07
C ILE A 254 0.35 2.59 8.29
N PRO A 255 0.20 1.38 7.70
CA PRO A 255 1.23 0.34 7.72
C PRO A 255 2.50 0.74 6.92
N PRO A 256 3.64 0.04 7.10
CA PRO A 256 3.86 -1.08 8.01
C PRO A 256 4.01 -0.65 9.46
N PHE A 257 3.53 -1.51 10.38
CA PHE A 257 3.67 -1.32 11.82
C PHE A 257 5.10 -1.66 12.30
N ASN A 258 5.51 -1.10 13.45
CA ASN A 258 6.86 -1.27 14.02
C ASN A 258 8.02 -0.81 13.11
N ARG A 259 7.96 0.42 12.60
CA ARG A 259 9.17 1.05 12.03
C ARG A 259 10.22 1.23 13.13
N LYS A 260 11.50 1.17 12.76
CA LYS A 260 12.60 1.55 13.67
C LYS A 260 12.27 2.92 14.29
N PRO A 261 12.70 3.20 15.54
CA PRO A 261 12.55 4.54 16.10
C PRO A 261 13.08 5.55 15.09
N LEU A 262 12.24 6.52 14.74
CA LEU A 262 12.60 7.51 13.73
C LEU A 262 13.75 8.32 14.34
N ASN A 263 14.89 8.36 13.65
CA ASN A 263 16.04 9.12 14.13
C ASN A 263 15.64 10.59 14.17
N THR A 264 15.34 11.09 15.36
CA THR A 264 15.23 12.51 15.61
C THR A 264 16.63 13.07 15.51
N ASN A 265 16.93 13.77 14.42
CA ASN A 265 17.96 14.78 14.47
C ASN A 265 17.43 15.85 15.43
N GLU A 266 17.67 15.66 16.73
CA GLU A 266 17.52 16.71 17.71
C GLU A 266 18.44 17.83 17.25
N SER A 267 17.85 18.91 16.72
CA SER A 267 18.54 20.16 16.55
C SER A 267 19.01 20.57 17.94
N ASP A 268 20.31 20.42 18.15
CA ASP A 268 21.09 20.89 19.28
C ASP A 268 20.64 22.31 19.64
N LYS A 269 19.74 22.43 20.62
CA LYS A 269 19.38 23.71 21.20
C LYS A 269 20.55 24.08 22.09
N GLY A 270 21.35 25.00 21.57
CA GLY A 270 22.47 25.60 22.27
C GLY A 270 22.08 26.01 23.68
N ASN A 271 22.93 25.63 24.63
CA ASN A 271 23.05 26.34 25.89
C ASN A 271 24.34 27.15 25.81
N ASP A 272 24.17 28.47 25.90
CA ASP A 272 25.15 29.43 26.43
C ASP A 272 25.65 28.99 27.82
#